data_AF-A0A2E0YRB7-F1
#
_entry.id   AF-A0A2E0YRB7-F1
#
_cell.length_a   1.000
_cell.length_b   1.000
_cell.length_c   1.000
_cell.angle_alpha   90.00
_cell.angle_beta   90.00
_cell.angle_gamma   90.00
#
_symmetry.space_group_name_H-M   'P 1'
#
loop_
_entity.id
_entity.type
_entity.pdbx_description
1 polymer ?
#
loop_
_entity_poly.entity_id
_entity_poly.type
_entity_poly.pdbx_seq_one_letter_code
_entity_poly.pdbx_strand_id
1 'polypeptide(L)'
;MKNNYVLLAIVLLLTVSVNAQFTDDIEGYPVGPLNTYPWDSWDETPGTADDISVTDEQSNSGNNSVLIAEGGVIDGLLKLGDKTSDTWGLTFMMYIPSGK
;
A
#
# COMPACT_ATOMS: atom_id res chain seq x y z
N MET A 1 41.33 -2.17 20.49
CA MET A 1 39.90 -2.32 20.83
C MET A 1 39.11 -1.00 20.76
N LYS A 2 39.70 0.17 21.05
CA LYS A 2 39.00 1.47 20.98
C LYS A 2 38.67 1.99 19.57
N ASN A 3 39.33 1.48 18.53
CA ASN A 3 39.14 1.98 17.15
C ASN A 3 37.99 1.28 16.40
N ASN A 4 37.38 0.24 16.98
CA ASN A 4 36.30 -0.52 16.33
C ASN A 4 34.91 0.06 16.65
N TYR A 5 34.80 0.95 17.64
CA TYR A 5 33.52 1.56 18.03
C TYR A 5 32.97 2.51 16.97
N VAL A 6 33.84 3.19 16.22
CA VAL A 6 33.44 4.06 15.10
C VAL A 6 32.86 3.23 13.96
N LEU A 7 33.48 2.09 13.65
CA LEU A 7 32.98 1.18 12.62
C LEU A 7 31.64 0.57 13.02
N LEU A 8 31.48 0.18 14.28
CA LEU A 8 30.21 -0.33 14.82
C LEU A 8 29.11 0.74 14.79
N ALA A 9 29.43 2.00 15.09
CA ALA A 9 28.48 3.12 15.02
C ALA A 9 28.03 3.38 13.57
N ILE A 10 28.94 3.32 12.60
CA ILE A 10 28.61 3.48 11.17
C ILE A 10 27.70 2.33 10.69
N VAL A 11 28.00 1.09 11.08
CA VAL A 11 27.17 -0.07 10.73
C VAL A 11 25.77 0.03 11.33
N LEU A 12 25.65 0.46 12.60
CA LEU A 12 24.32 0.70 13.20
C LEU A 12 23.55 1.79 12.46
N LEU A 13 24.19 2.91 12.11
CA LEU A 13 23.56 4.05 11.43
C LEU A 13 23.04 3.70 10.02
N LEU A 14 23.76 2.84 9.28
CA LEU A 14 23.36 2.39 7.95
C LEU A 14 22.16 1.43 7.97
N THR A 15 21.97 0.66 9.05
CA THR A 15 20.83 -0.26 9.16
C THR A 15 19.49 0.44 9.47
N VAL A 16 19.51 1.71 9.90
CA VAL A 16 18.27 2.46 10.19
C VAL A 16 17.67 3.09 8.92
N SER A 17 18.42 3.14 7.82
CA SER A 17 18.10 4.00 6.67
C SER A 17 17.19 3.37 5.60
N VAL A 18 16.76 2.11 5.74
CA VAL A 18 16.03 1.39 4.68
C VAL A 18 14.72 0.79 5.21
N ASN A 19 13.84 1.64 5.74
CA ASN A 19 12.46 1.25 5.98
C ASN A 19 11.61 1.62 4.76
N ALA A 20 10.68 0.74 4.36
CA ALA A 20 9.66 1.10 3.37
C ALA A 20 8.92 2.35 3.85
N GLN A 21 8.76 3.35 2.97
CA GLN A 21 8.12 4.62 3.35
C GLN A 21 6.62 4.45 3.61
N PHE A 22 6.04 3.37 3.08
CA PHE A 22 4.65 2.97 3.26
C PHE A 22 4.55 1.45 3.08
N THR A 23 3.72 0.80 3.90
CA THR A 23 3.31 -0.59 3.75
C THR A 23 1.89 -0.72 4.27
N ASP A 24 1.09 -1.52 3.58
CA ASP A 24 -0.29 -1.77 3.95
C ASP A 24 -0.65 -3.19 3.53
N ASP A 25 -1.09 -4.00 4.49
CA ASP A 25 -1.59 -5.36 4.28
C ASP A 25 -3.12 -5.42 4.26
N ILE A 26 -3.80 -4.26 4.34
CA ILE A 26 -5.26 -4.07 4.26
C ILE A 26 -6.02 -4.60 5.49
N GLU A 27 -5.35 -5.19 6.48
CA GLU A 27 -6.00 -5.74 7.68
C GLU A 27 -6.55 -4.67 8.62
N GLY A 28 -6.13 -3.41 8.45
CA GLY A 28 -6.57 -2.27 9.26
C GLY A 28 -7.97 -1.74 8.92
N TYR A 29 -8.57 -2.18 7.81
CA TYR A 29 -9.82 -1.64 7.29
C TYR A 29 -10.98 -2.64 7.42
N PRO A 30 -12.21 -2.18 7.70
CA PRO A 30 -13.39 -3.03 7.65
C PRO A 30 -13.70 -3.44 6.20
N VAL A 31 -14.35 -4.60 6.03
CA VAL A 31 -14.92 -5.03 4.74
C VAL A 31 -15.96 -4.00 4.27
N GLY A 32 -15.89 -3.62 2.99
CA GLY A 32 -16.71 -2.58 2.38
C GLY A 32 -15.88 -1.47 1.70
N PRO A 33 -16.52 -0.34 1.34
CA PRO A 33 -15.83 0.76 0.63
C PRO A 33 -14.64 1.31 1.42
N LEU A 34 -13.55 1.58 0.71
CA LEU A 34 -12.31 2.13 1.25
C LEU A 34 -12.01 3.47 0.57
N ASN A 35 -12.36 4.53 1.29
CA ASN A 35 -12.02 5.91 0.95
C ASN A 35 -11.56 6.61 2.23
N THR A 36 -10.33 6.33 2.63
CA THR A 36 -9.71 6.89 3.83
C THR A 36 -8.22 6.92 3.61
N TYR A 37 -7.61 8.08 3.88
CA TYR A 37 -6.18 8.29 3.69
C TYR A 37 -5.34 7.11 4.25
N PRO A 38 -4.42 6.53 3.45
CA PRO A 38 -3.91 7.06 2.16
C PRO A 38 -4.66 6.59 0.90
N TRP A 39 -5.74 5.83 1.06
CA TRP A 39 -6.58 5.36 -0.04
C TRP A 39 -7.68 6.36 -0.37
N ASP A 40 -7.96 6.53 -1.65
CA ASP A 40 -8.97 7.45 -2.17
C ASP A 40 -9.55 6.93 -3.50
N SER A 41 -10.54 7.64 -4.03
CA SER A 41 -11.11 7.46 -5.38
C SER A 41 -10.66 8.59 -6.31
N TRP A 42 -10.81 8.41 -7.63
CA TRP A 42 -10.47 9.45 -8.60
C TRP A 42 -11.34 10.69 -8.46
N ASP A 43 -12.62 10.52 -8.12
CA ASP A 43 -13.55 11.62 -7.86
C ASP A 43 -13.35 12.32 -6.50
N GLU A 44 -12.45 11.81 -5.65
CA GLU A 44 -12.17 12.26 -4.28
C GLU A 44 -13.43 12.38 -3.40
N THR A 45 -14.49 11.64 -3.73
CA THR A 45 -15.79 11.71 -3.07
C THR A 45 -16.07 10.39 -2.37
N PRO A 46 -15.94 10.33 -1.03
CA PRO A 46 -16.20 9.11 -0.29
C PRO A 46 -17.63 8.58 -0.46
N GLY A 47 -17.75 7.26 -0.59
CA GLY A 47 -19.02 6.54 -0.65
C GLY A 47 -19.68 6.53 -2.03
N THR A 48 -18.94 6.87 -3.10
CA THR A 48 -19.43 6.78 -4.48
C THR A 48 -19.15 5.40 -5.08
N ALA A 49 -19.62 5.18 -6.31
CA ALA A 49 -19.34 3.95 -7.05
C ALA A 49 -17.87 3.80 -7.47
N ASP A 50 -17.06 4.84 -7.26
CA ASP A 50 -15.65 4.91 -7.63
C ASP A 50 -14.72 4.36 -6.53
N ASP A 51 -15.25 4.20 -5.31
CA ASP A 51 -14.50 3.63 -4.19
C ASP A 51 -14.08 2.18 -4.45
N ILE A 52 -12.80 1.90 -4.19
CA ILE A 52 -12.34 0.52 -4.04
C ILE A 52 -13.00 -0.12 -2.82
N SER A 53 -13.13 -1.45 -2.84
CA SER A 53 -13.76 -2.18 -1.73
C SER A 53 -12.80 -3.17 -1.10
N VAL A 54 -12.77 -3.19 0.23
CA VAL A 54 -12.10 -4.22 1.01
C VAL A 54 -12.98 -5.47 1.03
N THR A 55 -12.36 -6.61 0.75
CA THR A 55 -12.96 -7.95 0.68
C THR A 55 -12.20 -8.91 1.59
N ASP A 56 -12.88 -9.97 2.02
CA ASP A 56 -12.28 -11.14 2.68
C ASP A 56 -12.31 -12.42 1.81
N GLU A 57 -12.74 -12.33 0.55
CA GLU A 57 -12.89 -13.49 -0.35
C GLU A 57 -11.56 -14.04 -0.86
N GLN A 58 -10.56 -13.18 -1.07
CA GLN A 58 -9.22 -13.53 -1.53
C GLN A 58 -8.21 -12.64 -0.81
N SER A 59 -7.08 -13.19 -0.39
CA SER A 59 -5.96 -12.40 0.12
C SER A 59 -4.63 -13.11 -0.07
N ASN A 60 -3.57 -12.32 -0.26
CA ASN A 60 -2.19 -12.80 -0.26
C ASN A 60 -1.62 -12.95 1.16
N SER A 61 -2.14 -12.20 2.13
CA SER A 61 -1.67 -12.18 3.51
C SER A 61 -2.79 -11.74 4.45
N GLY A 62 -2.97 -12.41 5.58
CA GLY A 62 -4.09 -12.10 6.47
C GLY A 62 -5.41 -12.58 5.89
N ASN A 63 -6.47 -11.81 6.08
CA ASN A 63 -7.82 -12.12 5.64
C ASN A 63 -8.34 -11.17 4.56
N ASN A 64 -7.89 -9.92 4.56
CA ASN A 64 -8.43 -8.85 3.75
C ASN A 64 -7.56 -8.57 2.52
N SER A 65 -8.19 -8.07 1.46
CA SER A 65 -7.52 -7.43 0.32
C SER A 65 -8.43 -6.36 -0.30
N VAL A 66 -7.94 -5.69 -1.34
CA VAL A 66 -8.74 -4.73 -2.12
C VAL A 66 -9.24 -5.40 -3.40
N LEU A 67 -10.54 -5.31 -3.64
CA LEU A 67 -11.20 -5.72 -4.87
C LEU A 67 -11.32 -4.55 -5.84
N ILE A 68 -10.80 -4.75 -7.06
CA ILE A 68 -11.16 -3.94 -8.22
C ILE A 68 -12.22 -4.71 -9.00
N ALA A 69 -13.48 -4.32 -8.85
CA ALA A 69 -14.60 -5.02 -9.48
C ALA A 69 -14.71 -4.68 -10.98
N GLU A 70 -15.32 -5.59 -11.73
CA GLU A 70 -15.63 -5.36 -13.14
C GLU A 70 -16.69 -4.26 -13.31
N GLY A 71 -16.75 -3.67 -14.50
CA GLY A 71 -17.72 -2.63 -14.84
C GLY A 71 -17.11 -1.26 -15.10
N GLY A 72 -15.81 -1.09 -14.81
CA GLY A 72 -15.02 0.07 -15.21
C GLY A 72 -15.40 1.39 -14.52
N VAL A 73 -16.04 1.30 -13.34
CA VAL A 73 -16.45 2.47 -12.55
C VAL A 73 -15.50 2.73 -11.38
N ILE A 74 -14.58 1.80 -11.07
CA ILE A 74 -13.73 1.87 -9.88
C ILE A 74 -12.32 2.33 -10.25
N ASP A 75 -11.91 3.48 -9.74
CA ASP A 75 -10.58 4.07 -9.88
C ASP A 75 -9.95 4.33 -8.49
N GLY A 76 -9.34 3.28 -7.92
CA GLY A 76 -8.63 3.39 -6.64
C GLY A 76 -7.30 4.13 -6.73
N LEU A 77 -7.09 5.06 -5.81
CA LEU A 77 -5.86 5.83 -5.67
C LEU A 77 -5.15 5.52 -4.35
N LEU A 78 -3.83 5.35 -4.43
CA LEU A 78 -2.93 5.32 -3.27
C LEU A 78 -2.06 6.59 -3.27
N LYS A 79 -2.32 7.50 -2.32
CA LYS A 79 -1.64 8.79 -2.23
C LYS A 79 -0.26 8.64 -1.57
N LEU A 80 0.81 8.81 -2.35
CA LEU A 80 2.23 8.64 -1.93
C LEU A 80 2.99 9.96 -1.70
N GLY A 81 2.26 11.07 -1.52
CA GLY A 81 2.82 12.37 -1.13
C GLY A 81 3.40 13.21 -2.26
N ASP A 82 2.88 13.07 -3.49
CA ASP A 82 3.11 13.96 -4.65
C ASP A 82 4.58 14.26 -4.97
N LYS A 83 5.46 13.27 -4.77
CA LYS A 83 6.89 13.42 -5.02
C LYS A 83 7.17 13.34 -6.52
N THR A 84 7.96 14.29 -7.02
CA THR A 84 8.20 14.47 -8.47
C THR A 84 9.63 14.18 -8.92
N SER A 85 10.52 13.85 -7.98
CA SER A 85 11.94 13.53 -8.22
C SER A 85 12.31 12.19 -7.56
N ASP A 86 13.56 11.75 -7.72
CA ASP A 86 14.12 10.54 -7.09
C ASP A 86 13.62 9.19 -7.66
N THR A 87 14.05 8.09 -7.03
CA THR A 87 13.73 6.72 -7.43
C THR A 87 12.81 6.07 -6.40
N TRP A 88 11.72 5.46 -6.88
CA TRP A 88 10.67 4.87 -6.07
C TRP A 88 10.56 3.37 -6.37
N GLY A 89 10.44 2.56 -5.32
CA GLY A 89 10.10 1.14 -5.43
C GLY A 89 8.62 0.93 -5.14
N LEU A 90 7.93 0.21 -6.01
CA LEU A 90 6.55 -0.23 -5.80
C LEU A 90 6.49 -1.74 -5.95
N THR A 91 5.92 -2.40 -4.95
CA THR A 91 5.64 -3.84 -4.95
C THR A 91 4.25 -4.04 -4.38
N PHE A 92 3.42 -4.79 -5.10
CA PHE A 92 2.09 -5.20 -4.68
C PHE A 92 1.80 -6.58 -5.23
N MET A 93 0.85 -7.27 -4.60
CA MET A 93 0.37 -8.57 -5.05
C MET A 93 -0.99 -8.38 -5.71
N MET A 94 -1.21 -9.09 -6.81
CA MET A 94 -2.47 -9.03 -7.55
C MET A 94 -2.90 -10.44 -7.90
N TYR A 95 -4.16 -10.75 -7.58
CA TYR A 95 -4.81 -11.97 -8.02
C TYR A 95 -5.81 -11.62 -9.12
N ILE A 96 -5.67 -12.27 -10.29
CA ILE A 96 -6.61 -12.14 -11.40
C ILE A 96 -7.38 -13.47 -11.49
N PRO A 97 -8.69 -13.49 -11.22
CA PRO A 97 -9.50 -14.70 -11.33
C PRO A 97 -9.45 -15.30 -12.73
N SER A 98 -9.58 -16.63 -12.83
CA SER A 98 -9.58 -17.31 -14.13
C SER A 98 -10.74 -16.84 -15.03
N GLY A 99 -10.46 -16.60 -16.31
CA GLY A 99 -11.46 -16.21 -17.30
C GLY A 99 -11.83 -14.72 -17.30
N LYS A 100 -10.99 -13.89 -16.69
CA LYS A 100 -11.06 -12.41 -16.72
C LYS A 100 -10.12 -11.83 -17.77
#